data_AF-A0A1G9ICM7-F1
#
_entry.id   AF-A0A1G9ICM7-F1
#
_cell.length_a   1.000
_cell.length_b   1.000
_cell.length_c   1.000
_cell.angle_alpha   90.00
_cell.angle_beta   90.00
_cell.angle_gamma   90.00
#
_symmetry.space_group_name_H-M   'P 1'
#
loop_
_entity.id
_entity.type
_entity.pdbx_description
1 polymer ?
#
loop_
_entity_poly.entity_id
_entity_poly.type
_entity_poly.pdbx_seq_one_letter_code
_entity_poly.pdbx_strand_id
1 'polypeptide(L)'
;MTLDFRTKLLMTVVISLVLLFGNLQGNYPILGLIVTFLPYVFLLLERKVSKAVKGVGLMIFALVLQYYAGLHAFRGIGASFVLFFSIIVLRMGPGLAMGEYSLLTTSMSDLVASLKKMKFPDSLIIPLSVMFRFFYTVKEDYQQIKEAMYLQGLVTSNFFRHPLRMIEYRFVPLLMCLSRTADDVSISAMTRGMAVGQARSSISKSRLSLLDYFWMLFMFVILILMIWS
;
A
#
# COMPACT_ATOMS: atom_id res chain seq x y z
N MET A 1 16.24 3.65 -3.95
CA MET A 1 17.00 3.95 -2.72
C MET A 1 16.46 3.04 -1.62
N THR A 2 17.29 2.38 -0.81
CA THR A 2 16.79 1.55 0.30
C THR A 2 16.41 2.44 1.49
N LEU A 3 15.28 3.14 1.37
CA LEU A 3 14.61 3.81 2.49
C LEU A 3 13.90 2.75 3.35
N ASP A 4 14.02 2.84 4.67
CA ASP A 4 13.35 1.93 5.59
C ASP A 4 11.82 2.13 5.51
N PHE A 5 11.06 1.04 5.69
CA PHE A 5 9.59 1.07 5.61
C PHE A 5 8.95 2.05 6.60
N ARG A 6 9.56 2.26 7.77
CA ARG A 6 9.07 3.21 8.79
C ARG A 6 9.05 4.63 8.27
N THR A 7 10.13 5.04 7.63
CA THR A 7 10.27 6.38 7.05
C THR A 7 9.23 6.56 5.96
N LYS A 8 9.06 5.55 5.09
CA LYS A 8 8.04 5.59 4.03
C LYS A 8 6.62 5.68 4.60
N LEU A 9 6.29 4.89 5.62
CA LEU A 9 4.98 4.91 6.28
C LEU A 9 4.73 6.27 6.95
N LEU A 10 5.71 6.80 7.68
CA LEU A 10 5.63 8.13 8.28
C LEU A 10 5.41 9.19 7.20
N MET A 11 6.15 9.14 6.09
CA MET A 11 5.98 10.05 4.96
C MET A 11 4.57 9.93 4.35
N THR A 12 4.04 8.72 4.15
CA THR A 12 2.67 8.52 3.66
C THR A 12 1.64 9.17 4.58
N VAL A 13 1.76 8.95 5.90
CA VAL A 13 0.83 9.51 6.89
C VAL A 13 0.94 11.03 6.94
N VAL A 14 2.16 11.57 7.00
CA VAL A 14 2.40 13.02 7.07
C VAL A 14 1.92 13.71 5.79
N ILE A 15 2.28 13.21 4.61
CA ILE A 15 1.83 13.77 3.33
C ILE A 15 0.31 13.71 3.22
N SER A 16 -0.32 12.60 3.60
CA SER A 16 -1.79 12.48 3.57
C SER A 16 -2.45 13.45 4.54
N LEU A 17 -1.93 13.60 5.77
CA LEU A 17 -2.48 14.48 6.79
C LEU A 17 -2.32 15.96 6.40
N VAL A 18 -1.13 16.33 5.93
CA VAL A 18 -0.79 17.67 5.48
C VAL A 18 -1.63 18.11 4.28
N LEU A 19 -1.84 17.23 3.30
CA LEU A 19 -2.62 17.56 2.10
C LEU A 19 -4.14 17.50 2.32
N LEU A 20 -4.63 16.65 3.24
CA LEU A 20 -6.05 16.58 3.56
C LEU A 20 -6.51 17.69 4.50
N PHE A 21 -5.75 17.96 5.57
CA PHE A 21 -6.15 18.86 6.65
C PHE A 21 -5.42 20.22 6.61
N GLY A 22 -4.23 20.31 6.00
CA GLY A 22 -3.46 21.55 5.98
C GLY A 22 -3.96 22.56 4.94
N ASN A 23 -4.02 23.84 5.34
CA ASN A 23 -4.21 24.97 4.42
C ASN A 23 -2.90 25.43 3.74
N LEU A 24 -1.89 24.54 3.69
CA LEU A 24 -0.59 24.82 3.08
C LEU A 24 -0.69 25.20 1.60
N GLN A 25 -1.70 24.70 0.88
CA GLN A 25 -1.94 25.06 -0.52
C GLN A 25 -2.44 26.50 -0.70
N GLY A 26 -3.06 27.08 0.34
CA GLY A 26 -3.51 28.47 0.37
C GLY A 26 -2.43 29.44 0.86
N ASN A 27 -1.76 29.12 1.98
CA ASN A 27 -0.75 30.00 2.58
C ASN A 27 0.62 29.92 1.89
N TYR A 28 1.02 28.74 1.37
CA TYR A 28 2.31 28.52 0.72
C TYR A 28 2.17 27.66 -0.55
N PRO A 29 1.65 28.22 -1.66
CA PRO A 29 1.33 27.44 -2.86
C PRO A 29 2.53 26.69 -3.46
N ILE A 30 3.74 27.25 -3.32
CA ILE A 30 4.99 26.64 -3.80
C ILE A 30 5.36 25.40 -2.99
N LEU A 31 5.22 25.44 -1.66
CA LEU A 31 5.48 24.29 -0.79
C LEU A 31 4.43 23.18 -0.98
N GLY A 32 3.16 23.57 -1.17
CA GLY A 32 2.09 22.64 -1.50
C GLY A 32 2.38 21.87 -2.80
N LEU A 33 2.82 22.57 -3.86
CA LEU A 33 3.22 21.93 -5.13
C LEU A 33 4.39 20.95 -4.92
N ILE A 34 5.43 21.35 -4.20
CA ILE A 34 6.60 20.48 -3.95
C ILE A 34 6.18 19.19 -3.23
N VAL A 35 5.38 19.29 -2.16
CA VAL A 35 4.91 18.11 -1.39
C VAL A 35 4.02 17.21 -2.24
N THR A 36 3.23 17.79 -3.15
CA THR A 36 2.33 17.04 -4.04
C THR A 36 3.11 16.27 -5.11
N PHE A 37 4.22 16.82 -5.63
CA PHE A 37 5.07 16.15 -6.63
C PHE A 37 6.10 15.17 -6.03
N LEU A 38 6.45 15.32 -4.75
CA LEU A 38 7.46 14.53 -4.06
C LEU A 38 7.25 13.00 -4.15
N PRO A 39 6.02 12.45 -3.98
CA PRO A 39 5.76 11.01 -4.11
C PRO A 39 6.05 10.49 -5.52
N TYR A 40 5.81 11.31 -6.55
CA TYR A 40 5.98 10.92 -7.94
C TYR A 40 7.46 10.91 -8.36
N VAL A 41 8.27 11.82 -7.80
CA VAL A 41 9.73 11.80 -7.96
C VAL A 41 10.31 10.52 -7.36
N PHE A 42 9.84 10.10 -6.19
CA PHE A 42 10.22 8.81 -5.60
C PHE A 42 9.81 7.61 -6.45
N LEU A 43 8.61 7.66 -7.03
CA LEU A 43 8.09 6.59 -7.89
C LEU A 43 8.87 6.49 -9.23
N LEU A 44 9.37 7.61 -9.74
CA LEU A 44 10.28 7.71 -10.89
C LEU A 44 11.67 7.12 -10.58
N LEU A 45 12.22 7.45 -9.41
CA LEU A 45 13.54 6.96 -8.94
C LEU A 45 13.61 5.43 -8.81
N GLU A 46 12.47 4.75 -8.68
CA GLU A 46 12.40 3.29 -8.56
C GLU A 46 11.88 2.58 -9.82
N ARG A 47 12.05 3.22 -10.99
CA ARG A 47 11.84 2.63 -12.33
C ARG A 47 10.42 2.16 -12.64
N LYS A 48 9.40 2.50 -11.84
CA LYS A 48 7.99 2.24 -12.16
C LYS A 48 7.37 3.39 -12.97
N VAL A 49 8.03 3.73 -14.08
CA VAL A 49 7.72 4.87 -14.95
C VAL A 49 6.27 4.91 -15.44
N SER A 50 5.66 3.75 -15.73
CA SER A 50 4.27 3.70 -16.22
C SER A 50 3.25 4.21 -15.19
N LYS A 51 3.45 3.91 -13.91
CA LYS A 51 2.57 4.39 -12.82
C LYS A 51 2.85 5.85 -12.49
N ALA A 52 4.12 6.25 -12.49
CA ALA A 52 4.52 7.62 -12.21
C ALA A 52 3.97 8.58 -13.28
N VAL A 53 4.13 8.26 -14.56
CA VAL A 53 3.67 9.11 -15.67
C VAL A 53 2.14 9.25 -15.69
N LYS A 54 1.40 8.15 -15.45
CA LYS A 54 -0.07 8.21 -15.35
C LYS A 54 -0.51 9.09 -14.17
N GLY A 55 0.16 8.97 -13.03
CA GLY A 55 -0.15 9.75 -11.84
C GLY A 55 0.18 11.24 -11.98
N VAL A 56 1.36 11.58 -12.54
CA VAL A 56 1.74 12.97 -12.83
C VAL A 56 0.80 13.59 -13.87
N GLY A 57 0.44 12.85 -14.92
CA GLY A 57 -0.52 13.31 -15.93
C GLY A 57 -1.89 13.62 -15.33
N LEU A 58 -2.40 12.75 -14.45
CA LEU A 58 -3.67 12.95 -13.75
C LEU A 58 -3.63 14.18 -12.83
N MET A 59 -2.51 14.41 -12.15
CA MET A 59 -2.33 15.60 -11.30
C MET A 59 -2.21 16.90 -12.09
N ILE A 60 -1.43 16.93 -13.18
CA ILE A 60 -1.30 18.10 -14.04
C ILE A 60 -2.67 18.42 -14.63
N PHE A 61 -3.42 17.41 -15.08
CA PHE A 61 -4.79 17.58 -15.57
C PHE A 61 -5.71 18.18 -14.50
N ALA A 62 -5.63 17.72 -13.26
CA ALA A 62 -6.42 18.26 -12.15
C ALA A 62 -6.04 19.72 -11.81
N LEU A 63 -4.75 20.06 -11.78
CA LEU A 63 -4.28 21.44 -11.57
C LEU A 63 -4.75 22.38 -12.68
N VAL A 64 -4.67 21.93 -13.94
CA VAL A 64 -5.15 22.68 -15.10
C VAL A 64 -6.66 22.90 -15.00
N LEU A 65 -7.44 21.86 -14.69
CA LEU A 65 -8.88 21.97 -14.44
C LEU A 65 -9.22 22.95 -13.33
N GLN A 66 -8.46 22.94 -12.23
CA GLN A 66 -8.67 23.87 -11.11
C GLN A 66 -8.37 25.32 -11.52
N TYR A 67 -7.29 25.55 -12.28
CA TYR A 67 -6.92 26.88 -12.79
C TYR A 67 -7.95 27.42 -13.78
N TYR A 68 -8.40 26.59 -14.74
CA TYR A 68 -9.43 26.98 -15.70
C TYR A 68 -10.79 27.25 -15.04
N ALA A 69 -11.20 26.42 -14.08
CA ALA A 69 -12.44 26.62 -13.34
C ALA A 69 -12.41 27.87 -12.43
N GLY A 70 -11.24 28.24 -11.90
CA GLY A 70 -11.03 29.48 -11.15
C GLY A 70 -11.07 30.74 -12.03
N LEU A 71 -10.47 30.70 -13.23
CA LEU A 71 -10.45 31.83 -14.17
C LEU A 71 -11.80 32.10 -14.84
N HIS A 72 -12.53 31.06 -15.22
CA HIS A 72 -13.77 31.21 -15.98
C HIS A 72 -15.01 31.38 -15.09
N ALA A 73 -14.85 31.39 -13.76
CA ALA A 73 -15.92 31.57 -12.77
C ALA A 73 -17.24 30.91 -13.21
N PHE A 74 -17.17 29.65 -13.64
CA PHE A 74 -18.33 28.95 -14.19
C PHE A 74 -19.41 28.91 -13.11
N ARG A 75 -20.41 29.79 -13.23
CA ARG A 75 -21.59 29.79 -12.36
C ARG A 75 -22.48 28.64 -12.79
N GLY A 76 -22.34 27.50 -12.11
CA GLY A 76 -23.16 26.33 -12.35
C GLY A 76 -22.81 25.14 -11.48
N ILE A 77 -23.79 24.27 -11.27
CA ILE A 77 -23.66 23.02 -10.51
C ILE A 77 -22.56 22.12 -11.14
N GLY A 78 -22.45 22.09 -12.47
CA GLY A 78 -21.42 21.31 -13.18
C GLY A 78 -19.98 21.73 -12.86
N ALA A 79 -19.71 23.02 -12.70
CA ALA A 79 -18.38 23.49 -12.32
C ALA A 79 -18.04 23.17 -10.86
N SER A 80 -19.05 23.17 -9.98
CA SER A 80 -18.87 22.74 -8.60
C SER A 80 -18.47 21.25 -8.52
N PHE A 81 -19.07 20.39 -9.36
CA PHE A 81 -18.66 18.99 -9.46
C PHE A 81 -17.23 18.83 -9.98
N VAL A 82 -16.85 19.56 -11.04
CA VAL A 82 -15.49 19.51 -11.59
C VAL A 82 -14.45 19.97 -10.57
N LEU A 83 -14.71 21.06 -9.85
CA LEU A 83 -13.86 21.56 -8.78
C LEU A 83 -13.74 20.55 -7.63
N PHE A 84 -14.86 19.94 -7.22
CA PHE A 84 -14.88 18.94 -6.16
C PHE A 84 -14.02 17.72 -6.51
N PHE A 85 -14.18 17.18 -7.72
CA PHE A 85 -13.36 16.06 -8.19
C PHE A 85 -11.88 16.44 -8.31
N SER A 86 -11.57 17.63 -8.81
CA SER A 86 -10.18 18.10 -8.92
C SER A 86 -9.51 18.23 -7.53
N ILE A 87 -10.21 18.81 -6.55
CA ILE A 87 -9.69 18.93 -5.17
C ILE A 87 -9.49 17.56 -4.53
N ILE A 88 -10.42 16.62 -4.70
CA ILE A 88 -10.26 15.24 -4.21
C ILE A 88 -9.02 14.59 -4.80
N VAL A 89 -8.83 14.72 -6.11
CA VAL A 89 -7.68 14.14 -6.80
C VAL A 89 -6.37 14.76 -6.31
N LEU A 90 -6.33 16.09 -6.15
CA LEU A 90 -5.13 16.79 -5.71
C LEU A 90 -4.77 16.53 -4.24
N ARG A 91 -5.77 16.32 -3.37
CA ARG A 91 -5.54 16.06 -1.95
C ARG A 91 -5.33 14.58 -1.64
N MET A 92 -6.10 13.67 -2.23
CA MET A 92 -6.00 12.23 -1.97
C MET A 92 -4.96 11.53 -2.85
N GLY A 93 -4.76 12.01 -4.09
CA GLY A 93 -3.87 11.39 -5.07
C GLY A 93 -2.43 11.20 -4.59
N PRO A 94 -1.76 12.23 -4.04
CA PRO A 94 -0.37 12.10 -3.60
C PRO A 94 -0.20 11.18 -2.39
N GLY A 95 -1.18 11.17 -1.47
CA GLY A 95 -1.20 10.24 -0.34
C GLY A 95 -1.31 8.78 -0.79
N LEU A 96 -2.21 8.51 -1.74
CA LEU A 96 -2.36 7.18 -2.34
C LEU A 96 -1.11 6.77 -3.14
N ALA A 97 -0.53 7.69 -3.92
CA ALA A 97 0.69 7.43 -4.69
C ALA A 97 1.88 7.11 -3.76
N MET A 98 2.01 7.82 -2.64
CA MET A 98 3.03 7.54 -1.64
C MET A 98 2.78 6.20 -0.92
N GLY A 99 1.52 5.85 -0.66
CA GLY A 99 1.13 4.55 -0.12
C GLY A 99 1.50 3.41 -1.06
N GLU A 100 1.18 3.55 -2.36
CA GLU A 100 1.62 2.60 -3.39
C GLU A 100 3.14 2.49 -3.45
N TYR A 101 3.84 3.62 -3.42
CA TYR A 101 5.30 3.64 -3.35
C TYR A 101 5.80 2.86 -2.12
N SER A 102 5.22 3.07 -0.94
CA SER A 102 5.64 2.33 0.27
C SER A 102 5.48 0.82 0.13
N LEU A 103 4.36 0.36 -0.42
CA LEU A 103 4.05 -1.07 -0.59
C LEU A 103 4.85 -1.75 -1.70
N LEU A 104 5.08 -1.05 -2.82
CA LEU A 104 5.71 -1.62 -4.01
C LEU A 104 7.22 -1.85 -3.88
N THR A 105 7.81 -1.25 -2.85
CA THR A 105 9.25 -1.00 -2.75
C THR A 105 9.81 -1.53 -1.44
N THR A 106 8.92 -2.09 -0.62
CA THR A 106 9.22 -2.73 0.64
C THR A 106 8.89 -4.21 0.49
N SER A 107 9.84 -5.09 0.80
CA SER A 107 9.56 -6.52 0.85
C SER A 107 8.68 -6.85 2.07
N MET A 108 7.86 -7.90 1.99
CA MET A 108 7.03 -8.33 3.13
C MET A 108 7.87 -8.62 4.39
N SER A 109 9.10 -9.11 4.20
CA SER A 109 10.04 -9.37 5.29
C SER A 109 10.54 -8.08 5.94
N ASP A 110 10.79 -7.03 5.17
CA ASP A 110 11.22 -5.72 5.69
C ASP A 110 10.09 -4.99 6.40
N LEU A 111 8.85 -5.18 5.95
CA LEU A 111 7.64 -4.67 6.62
C LEU A 111 7.50 -5.30 8.01
N VAL A 112 7.56 -6.64 8.11
CA VAL A 112 7.48 -7.37 9.38
C VAL A 112 8.64 -6.99 10.32
N ALA A 113 9.87 -6.89 9.79
CA ALA A 113 11.03 -6.46 10.57
C ALA A 113 10.88 -5.02 11.08
N SER A 114 10.33 -4.14 10.25
CA SER A 114 10.07 -2.75 10.60
C SER A 114 8.97 -2.63 11.66
N LEU A 115 7.90 -3.40 11.58
CA LEU A 115 6.87 -3.45 12.63
C LEU A 115 7.45 -3.97 13.96
N LYS A 116 8.32 -4.97 13.92
CA LYS A 116 8.93 -5.55 15.12
C LYS A 116 9.68 -4.54 15.98
N LYS A 117 10.53 -3.69 15.38
CA LYS A 117 11.20 -2.64 16.17
C LYS A 117 10.38 -1.34 16.37
N MET A 118 9.12 -1.28 15.93
CA MET A 118 8.16 -0.24 16.38
C MET A 118 7.50 -0.63 17.72
N LYS A 119 7.98 -1.69 18.37
CA LYS A 119 7.45 -2.24 19.64
C LYS A 119 6.00 -2.71 19.53
N PHE A 120 5.57 -3.14 18.34
CA PHE A 120 4.32 -3.91 18.23
C PHE A 120 4.46 -5.25 18.97
N PRO A 121 3.39 -5.77 19.59
CA PRO A 121 3.45 -7.04 20.30
C PRO A 121 3.78 -8.18 19.33
N ASP A 122 4.73 -9.03 19.73
CA ASP A 122 5.14 -10.20 18.94
C ASP A 122 3.96 -11.14 18.63
N SER A 123 2.92 -11.12 19.47
CA SER A 123 1.65 -11.82 19.29
C SER A 123 0.92 -11.47 17.98
N LEU A 124 1.14 -10.28 17.42
CA LEU A 124 0.56 -9.88 16.12
C LEU A 124 1.55 -10.08 14.97
N ILE A 125 2.83 -9.81 15.20
CA ILE A 125 3.86 -9.86 14.16
C ILE A 125 4.06 -11.29 13.63
N ILE A 126 4.00 -12.28 14.52
CA ILE A 126 4.20 -13.69 14.15
C ILE A 126 3.06 -14.19 13.25
N PRO A 127 1.77 -14.10 13.65
CA PRO A 127 0.66 -14.45 12.77
C PRO A 127 0.70 -13.66 11.47
N LEU A 128 1.01 -12.36 11.52
CA LEU A 128 1.09 -11.53 10.31
C LEU A 128 2.17 -12.05 9.33
N SER A 129 3.35 -12.39 9.82
CA SER A 129 4.42 -12.97 9.00
C SER A 129 4.02 -14.33 8.41
N VAL A 130 3.33 -15.16 9.19
CA VAL A 130 2.83 -16.46 8.73
C VAL A 130 1.72 -16.26 7.69
N MET A 131 0.79 -15.33 7.92
CA MET A 131 -0.29 -14.98 6.99
C MET A 131 0.26 -14.52 5.65
N PHE A 132 1.29 -13.67 5.62
CA PHE A 132 1.90 -13.25 4.37
C PHE A 132 2.56 -14.41 3.61
N ARG A 133 3.27 -15.30 4.32
CA ARG A 133 3.83 -16.51 3.72
C ARG A 133 2.73 -17.42 3.18
N PHE A 134 1.68 -17.61 3.97
CA PHE A 134 0.52 -18.43 3.63
C PHE A 134 -0.21 -17.88 2.40
N PHE A 135 -0.37 -16.56 2.28
CA PHE A 135 -1.00 -15.92 1.13
C PHE A 135 -0.30 -16.24 -0.20
N TYR A 136 1.04 -16.27 -0.20
CA TYR A 136 1.80 -16.69 -1.39
C TYR A 136 1.54 -18.16 -1.73
N THR A 137 1.54 -19.05 -0.73
CA THR A 137 1.21 -20.47 -0.92
C THR A 137 -0.24 -20.67 -1.40
N VAL A 138 -1.22 -19.96 -0.81
CA VAL A 138 -2.63 -20.00 -1.24
C VAL A 138 -2.76 -19.62 -2.71
N LYS A 139 -2.01 -18.62 -3.18
CA LYS A 139 -2.02 -18.20 -4.58
C LYS A 139 -1.51 -19.31 -5.50
N GLU A 140 -0.44 -20.00 -5.11
CA GLU A 140 0.10 -21.16 -5.84
C GLU A 140 -0.89 -22.32 -5.85
N ASP A 141 -1.45 -22.67 -4.70
CA ASP A 141 -2.45 -23.74 -4.56
C ASP A 141 -3.70 -23.45 -5.41
N TYR A 142 -4.16 -22.20 -5.38
CA TYR A 142 -5.29 -21.75 -6.20
C TYR A 142 -5.00 -21.88 -7.70
N GLN A 143 -3.77 -21.57 -8.13
CA GLN A 143 -3.37 -21.71 -9.52
C GLN A 143 -3.27 -23.19 -9.92
N GLN A 144 -2.72 -24.05 -9.07
CA GLN A 144 -2.68 -25.50 -9.28
C GLN A 144 -4.09 -26.10 -9.39
N ILE A 145 -5.01 -25.71 -8.51
CA ILE A 145 -6.42 -26.16 -8.55
C ILE A 145 -7.08 -25.70 -9.86
N LYS A 146 -6.84 -24.46 -10.28
CA LYS A 146 -7.36 -23.94 -11.56
C LYS A 146 -6.83 -24.75 -12.75
N GLU A 147 -5.55 -25.10 -12.75
CA GLU A 147 -4.93 -25.90 -13.81
C GLU A 147 -5.45 -27.35 -13.80
N ALA A 148 -5.63 -27.97 -12.63
CA ALA A 148 -6.24 -29.29 -12.50
C ALA A 148 -7.69 -29.32 -13.02
N MET A 149 -8.49 -28.29 -12.71
CA MET A 149 -9.84 -28.15 -13.25
C MET A 149 -9.86 -27.98 -14.78
N TYR A 150 -8.85 -27.30 -15.34
CA TYR A 150 -8.69 -27.14 -16.79
C TYR A 150 -8.39 -28.49 -17.47
N LEU A 151 -7.48 -29.29 -16.90
CA LEU A 151 -7.14 -30.64 -17.39
C LEU A 151 -8.32 -31.62 -17.34
N GLN A 152 -9.20 -31.47 -16.35
CA GLN A 152 -10.43 -32.26 -16.24
C GLN A 152 -11.56 -31.78 -17.17
N GLY A 153 -11.33 -30.75 -18.00
CA GLY A 153 -12.32 -30.26 -18.96
C GLY A 153 -13.49 -29.46 -18.35
N LEU A 154 -13.44 -29.16 -17.05
CA LEU A 154 -14.52 -28.52 -16.29
C LEU A 154 -14.67 -27.02 -16.60
N VAL A 155 -13.62 -26.39 -17.15
CA VAL A 155 -13.58 -24.93 -17.37
C VAL A 155 -14.28 -24.51 -18.67
N THR A 156 -14.24 -25.33 -19.72
CA THR A 156 -14.70 -24.91 -21.06
C THR A 156 -16.16 -25.25 -21.34
N SER A 157 -16.69 -26.36 -20.80
CA SER A 157 -18.03 -26.85 -21.16
C SER A 157 -19.17 -26.34 -20.25
N ASN A 158 -18.88 -26.08 -18.96
CA ASN A 158 -19.92 -25.80 -17.95
C ASN A 158 -19.88 -24.39 -17.32
N PHE A 159 -18.96 -23.51 -17.73
CA PHE A 159 -18.82 -22.15 -17.17
C PHE A 159 -20.12 -21.35 -17.22
N PHE A 160 -20.86 -21.45 -18.33
CA PHE A 160 -22.11 -20.74 -18.55
C PHE A 160 -23.36 -21.49 -18.07
N ARG A 161 -23.28 -22.80 -17.85
CA ARG A 161 -24.46 -23.61 -17.47
C ARG A 161 -24.72 -23.62 -15.97
N HIS A 162 -23.68 -23.65 -15.12
CA HIS A 162 -23.85 -23.66 -13.66
C HIS A 162 -22.67 -22.97 -12.92
N PRO A 163 -22.67 -21.63 -12.83
CA PRO A 163 -21.59 -20.89 -12.15
C PRO A 163 -21.48 -21.23 -10.65
N LEU A 164 -22.59 -21.55 -9.98
CA LEU A 164 -22.61 -21.91 -8.56
C LEU A 164 -21.85 -23.23 -8.28
N ARG A 165 -22.04 -24.26 -9.10
CA ARG A 165 -21.31 -25.53 -8.95
C ARG A 165 -19.82 -25.36 -9.20
N MET A 166 -19.43 -24.47 -10.11
CA MET A 166 -18.02 -24.18 -10.38
C MET A 166 -17.31 -23.54 -9.18
N ILE A 167 -18.02 -22.67 -8.44
CA ILE A 167 -17.52 -22.08 -7.20
C ILE A 167 -17.31 -23.19 -6.17
N GLU A 168 -18.28 -24.06 -5.97
CA GLU A 168 -18.17 -25.19 -5.04
C GLU A 168 -16.97 -26.10 -5.36
N TYR A 169 -16.81 -26.48 -6.63
CA TYR A 169 -15.67 -27.29 -7.09
C TYR A 169 -14.31 -26.62 -6.93
N ARG A 170 -14.24 -25.29 -6.82
CA ARG A 170 -12.97 -24.59 -6.56
C ARG A 170 -12.74 -24.34 -5.08
N PHE A 171 -13.77 -23.95 -4.34
CA PHE A 171 -13.65 -23.58 -2.93
C PHE A 171 -13.50 -24.79 -2.01
N VAL A 172 -14.20 -25.91 -2.27
CA VAL A 172 -14.13 -27.09 -1.41
C VAL A 172 -12.71 -27.70 -1.40
N PRO A 173 -12.05 -27.96 -2.55
CA PRO A 173 -10.67 -28.46 -2.55
C PRO A 173 -9.68 -27.45 -1.97
N LEU A 174 -9.86 -26.16 -2.25
CA LEU A 174 -9.01 -25.10 -1.71
C LEU A 174 -9.10 -25.09 -0.17
N LEU A 175 -10.29 -25.12 0.41
CA LEU A 175 -10.48 -25.14 1.87
C LEU A 175 -9.82 -26.38 2.51
N MET A 176 -9.95 -27.55 1.88
CA MET A 176 -9.26 -28.78 2.32
C MET A 176 -7.74 -28.61 2.32
N CYS A 177 -7.14 -28.08 1.26
CA CYS A 177 -5.70 -27.80 1.19
C CYS A 177 -5.27 -26.82 2.27
N LEU A 178 -5.99 -25.70 2.41
CA LEU A 178 -5.69 -24.66 3.39
C LEU A 178 -5.76 -25.18 4.83
N SER A 179 -6.75 -26.01 5.15
CA SER A 179 -6.87 -26.63 6.48
C SER A 179 -5.68 -27.53 6.79
N ARG A 180 -5.28 -28.38 5.84
CA ARG A 180 -4.12 -29.27 6.00
C ARG A 180 -2.83 -28.48 6.21
N THR A 181 -2.60 -27.43 5.41
CA THR A 181 -1.42 -26.58 5.55
C THR A 181 -1.42 -25.84 6.90
N ALA A 182 -2.57 -25.42 7.41
CA ALA A 182 -2.67 -24.80 8.73
C ALA A 182 -2.28 -25.77 9.86
N ASP A 183 -2.73 -27.04 9.77
CA ASP A 183 -2.35 -28.08 10.71
C ASP A 183 -0.84 -28.38 10.66
N ASP A 184 -0.27 -28.51 9.47
CA ASP A 184 1.17 -28.75 9.26
C ASP A 184 2.03 -27.61 9.85
N VAL A 185 1.61 -26.36 9.64
CA VAL A 185 2.29 -25.19 10.22
C VAL A 185 2.18 -25.20 11.74
N SER A 186 1.04 -25.59 12.29
CA SER A 186 0.82 -25.66 13.74
C SER A 186 1.68 -26.75 14.38
N ILE A 187 1.75 -27.94 13.78
CA ILE A 187 2.60 -29.05 14.22
C ILE A 187 4.08 -28.66 14.12
N SER A 188 4.49 -28.02 13.02
CA SER A 188 5.87 -27.52 12.84
C SER A 188 6.24 -26.45 13.85
N ALA A 189 5.30 -25.56 14.20
CA ALA A 189 5.51 -24.54 15.22
C ALA A 189 5.65 -25.15 16.62
N MET A 190 4.79 -26.12 16.97
CA MET A 190 4.84 -26.80 18.27
C MET A 190 6.12 -27.63 18.42
N THR A 191 6.52 -28.39 17.40
CA THR A 191 7.75 -29.21 17.44
C THR A 191 9.02 -28.37 17.53
N ARG A 192 9.02 -27.14 16.97
CA ARG A 192 10.12 -26.17 17.10
C ARG A 192 10.09 -25.38 18.40
N GLY A 193 9.21 -25.72 19.34
CA GLY A 193 9.14 -25.08 20.65
C GLY A 193 8.69 -23.63 20.58
N MET A 194 7.74 -23.29 19.70
CA MET A 194 7.19 -21.93 19.66
C MET A 194 6.42 -21.59 20.94
N ALA A 195 7.13 -21.10 21.97
CA ALA A 195 6.54 -20.52 23.16
C ALA A 195 6.16 -19.06 22.92
N VAL A 196 5.01 -18.66 23.46
CA VAL A 196 4.52 -17.27 23.51
C VAL A 196 5.24 -16.54 24.64
N GLY A 197 5.78 -15.35 24.38
CA GLY A 197 6.34 -14.46 25.42
C GLY A 197 7.85 -14.54 25.67
N GLN A 198 8.62 -15.35 24.93
CA GLN A 198 10.09 -15.33 25.01
C GLN A 198 10.73 -14.40 23.97
N ALA A 199 11.80 -13.70 24.37
CA ALA A 199 12.55 -12.78 23.51
C ALA A 199 13.15 -13.52 22.31
N ARG A 200 12.77 -13.12 21.10
CA ARG A 200 13.23 -13.75 19.85
C ARG A 200 14.19 -12.87 19.06
N SER A 201 15.26 -13.47 18.57
CA SER A 201 16.16 -12.84 17.59
C SER A 201 15.47 -12.67 16.22
N SER A 202 15.72 -11.54 15.56
CA SER A 202 15.26 -11.28 14.18
C SER A 202 16.43 -11.48 13.23
N ILE A 203 16.25 -12.33 12.21
CA ILE A 203 17.28 -12.55 11.17
C ILE A 203 17.34 -11.34 10.23
N SER A 204 16.22 -10.67 9.96
CA SER A 204 16.22 -9.44 9.16
C SER A 204 16.77 -8.26 9.96
N LYS A 205 17.85 -7.68 9.44
CA LYS A 205 18.48 -6.45 9.92
C LYS A 205 17.96 -5.27 9.09
N SER A 206 16.74 -4.80 9.35
CA SER A 206 16.37 -3.43 8.93
C SER A 206 17.32 -2.48 9.65
N ARG A 207 18.10 -1.67 8.92
CA ARG A 207 19.00 -0.66 9.51
C ARG A 207 18.56 0.68 8.96
N LEU A 208 18.22 1.59 9.87
CA LEU A 208 17.93 2.98 9.53
C LEU A 208 19.19 3.57 8.91
N SER A 209 19.07 4.02 7.66
CA SER A 209 20.12 4.73 6.97
C SER A 209 20.12 6.19 7.45
N LEU A 210 21.27 6.87 7.37
CA LEU A 210 21.37 8.31 7.66
C LEU A 210 20.38 9.15 6.81
N LEU A 211 20.06 8.64 5.62
CA LEU A 211 19.06 9.21 4.72
C LEU A 211 17.64 9.18 5.32
N ASP A 212 17.31 8.16 6.13
CA ASP A 212 16.01 8.06 6.81
C ASP A 212 15.83 9.17 7.86
N TYR A 213 16.92 9.52 8.57
CA TYR A 213 16.88 10.58 9.58
C TYR A 213 16.64 11.96 8.98
N PHE A 214 17.26 12.23 7.82
CA PHE A 214 17.04 13.48 7.08
C PHE A 214 15.58 13.62 6.64
N TRP A 215 14.97 12.57 6.08
CA TRP A 215 13.57 12.60 5.66
C TRP A 215 12.59 12.70 6.82
N MET A 216 12.87 12.03 7.96
CA MET A 216 12.07 12.18 9.17
C MET A 216 12.09 13.63 9.69
N LEU A 217 13.27 14.26 9.71
CA LEU A 217 13.40 15.64 10.17
C LEU A 217 12.68 16.61 9.22
N PHE A 218 12.82 16.42 7.91
CA PHE A 218 12.09 17.21 6.91
C PHE A 218 10.57 17.11 7.08
N MET A 219 10.04 15.89 7.29
CA MET A 219 8.61 15.68 7.55
C MET A 219 8.15 16.29 8.87
N PHE A 220 8.99 16.28 9.90
CA PHE A 220 8.68 16.89 11.18
C PHE A 220 8.57 18.42 11.08
N VAL A 221 9.46 19.05 10.30
CA VAL A 221 9.40 20.49 10.01
C VAL A 221 8.10 20.84 9.28
N ILE A 222 7.68 20.04 8.30
CA ILE A 222 6.41 20.26 7.58
C ILE A 222 5.20 20.16 8.52
N LEU A 223 5.20 19.21 9.46
CA LEU A 223 4.14 19.06 10.45
C LEU A 223 4.03 20.29 11.38
N ILE A 224 5.17 20.81 11.85
CA ILE A 224 5.18 22.02 12.70
C ILE A 224 4.65 23.22 11.91
N LEU A 225 5.05 23.34 10.65
CA LEU A 225 4.62 24.43 9.77
C LEU A 225 3.11 24.34 9.46
N MET A 226 2.53 23.13 9.43
CA MET A 226 1.08 22.94 9.36
C MET A 226 0.36 23.43 10.61
N ILE A 227 0.87 23.11 11.81
CA ILE A 227 0.23 23.48 13.08
C ILE A 227 0.26 25.00 13.29
N TRP A 228 1.27 25.68 12.76
CA TRP A 228 1.48 27.11 12.91
C TRP A 228 0.86 27.97 11.78
N SER A 229 0.32 27.34 10.73
CA SER A 229 -0.30 27.98 9.56
C SER A 229 -1.82 27.93 9.62
#